data_AF-A0A357VPU4-F1
#
_entry.id   AF-A0A357VPU4-F1
#
_cell.length_a   1.000
_cell.length_b   1.000
_cell.length_c   1.000
_cell.angle_alpha   90.00
_cell.angle_beta   90.00
_cell.angle_gamma   90.00
#
_symmetry.space_group_name_H-M   'P 1'
#
loop_
_entity.id
_entity.type
_entity.pdbx_description
1 polymer ?
#
loop_
_entity_poly.entity_id
_entity_poly.type
_entity_poly.pdbx_seq_one_letter_code
_entity_poly.pdbx_strand_id
1 'polypeptide(L)'
;IKDIADEIKGINGVDKVSYGQDVVEKLLGIIRIIRIVGLAIISILFVISIVIISNTIKLGVFARRREINIMKYIGATDWFIRWPFLIEGIVLGLLGALLSVGVLALMYGYTLDYVNSRLIVFNLLPLSDVIKDMALYFALLGSLIGAIGSGLSIKRFLNV
;
A
#
# COMPACT_ATOMS: atom_id res chain seq x y z
N ILE A 1 -1.23 14.30 30.61
CA ILE A 1 -1.13 13.02 31.37
C ILE A 1 0.22 12.91 32.10
N LYS A 2 1.36 13.27 31.47
CA LYS A 2 2.65 13.42 32.17
C LYS A 2 2.59 14.38 33.37
N ASP A 3 1.90 15.51 33.23
CA ASP A 3 1.84 16.52 34.30
C ASP A 3 1.05 16.09 35.55
N ILE A 4 0.04 15.22 35.38
CA ILE A 4 -0.78 14.70 36.50
C ILE A 4 -0.03 13.62 37.28
N ALA A 5 0.94 12.95 36.63
CA ALA A 5 1.71 11.87 37.24
C ALA A 5 2.81 12.36 38.20
N ASP A 6 3.31 13.58 38.01
CA ASP A 6 4.35 14.15 38.86
C ASP A 6 3.79 14.82 40.14
N GLU A 7 2.52 15.21 40.15
CA GLU A 7 1.86 15.83 41.31
C GLU A 7 1.48 14.82 42.41
N ILE A 8 1.33 13.53 42.06
CA ILE A 8 0.90 12.45 42.98
C ILE A 8 2.09 11.76 43.68
N LYS A 9 3.33 12.00 43.24
CA LYS A 9 4.55 11.46 43.88
C LYS A 9 4.84 12.00 45.29
N GLY A 10 4.10 13.01 45.74
CA GLY A 10 4.30 13.66 47.04
C GLY A 10 3.57 13.04 48.24
N ILE A 11 2.72 12.01 48.05
CA ILE A 11 1.95 11.43 49.15
C ILE A 11 2.61 10.14 49.65
N ASN A 12 3.08 10.17 50.90
CA ASN A 12 3.66 9.04 51.61
C ASN A 12 2.70 7.84 51.65
N GLY A 13 3.12 6.69 51.14
CA GLY A 13 2.41 5.41 51.30
C GLY A 13 2.04 4.66 50.01
N VAL A 14 2.63 4.98 48.85
CA VAL A 14 2.43 4.17 47.63
C VAL A 14 3.63 3.26 47.40
N ASP A 15 3.42 1.98 47.71
CA ASP A 15 4.30 0.87 47.37
C ASP A 15 4.48 0.85 45.84
N LYS A 16 5.73 1.07 45.40
CA LYS A 16 6.24 1.03 44.02
C LYS A 16 5.18 1.24 42.93
N VAL A 17 5.00 2.49 42.52
CA VAL A 17 4.57 2.76 41.14
C VAL A 17 5.72 2.37 40.22
N SER A 18 5.85 1.08 39.95
CA SER A 18 6.62 0.56 38.82
C SER A 18 5.89 0.97 37.56
N TYR A 19 6.00 2.25 37.20
CA TYR A 19 5.66 2.76 35.89
C TYR A 19 6.37 1.85 34.90
N GLY A 20 5.64 0.99 34.20
CA GLY A 20 6.16 0.16 33.11
C GLY A 20 6.62 1.01 31.91
N GLN A 21 7.00 2.27 32.13
CA GLN A 21 7.43 3.23 31.15
C GLN A 21 8.66 2.71 30.41
N ASP A 22 9.62 2.08 31.10
CA ASP A 22 10.78 1.47 30.44
C ASP A 22 10.41 0.29 29.53
N VAL A 23 9.41 -0.51 29.91
CA VAL A 23 8.93 -1.65 29.11
C VAL A 23 8.11 -1.16 27.92
N VAL A 24 7.24 -0.17 28.15
CA VAL A 24 6.45 0.48 27.09
C VAL A 24 7.35 1.23 26.12
N GLU A 25 8.37 1.95 26.59
CA GLU A 25 9.34 2.65 25.73
C GLU A 25 10.17 1.68 24.91
N LYS A 26 10.62 0.54 25.48
CA LYS A 26 11.27 -0.53 24.73
C LYS A 26 10.35 -1.14 23.66
N LEU A 27 9.08 -1.42 24.00
CA LEU A 27 8.09 -1.94 23.04
C LEU A 27 7.81 -0.93 21.91
N LEU A 28 7.62 0.35 22.24
CA LEU A 28 7.43 1.42 21.26
C LEU A 28 8.67 1.60 20.37
N GLY A 29 9.87 1.42 20.93
CA GLY A 29 11.13 1.40 20.18
C GLY A 29 11.16 0.27 19.13
N ILE A 30 10.80 -0.96 19.53
CA ILE A 30 10.72 -2.11 18.62
C ILE A 30 9.69 -1.86 17.51
N ILE A 31 8.49 -1.39 17.86
CA ILE A 31 7.42 -1.08 16.90
C ILE A 31 7.91 -0.02 15.89
N ARG A 32 8.64 1.00 16.35
CA ARG A 32 9.20 2.04 15.48
C ARG A 32 10.19 1.47 14.48
N ILE A 33 11.10 0.59 14.92
CA ILE A 33 12.07 -0.06 14.04
C ILE A 33 11.34 -0.89 12.97
N ILE A 34 10.38 -1.73 13.39
CA ILE A 34 9.58 -2.55 12.47
C ILE A 34 8.85 -1.67 11.45
N ARG A 35 8.26 -0.55 11.89
CA ARG A 35 7.56 0.38 11.00
C ARG A 35 8.50 1.01 9.97
N ILE A 36 9.70 1.44 10.37
CA ILE A 36 10.68 2.05 9.46
C ILE A 36 11.18 1.03 8.44
N VAL A 37 11.55 -0.17 8.88
CA VAL A 37 12.01 -1.25 8.00
C VAL A 37 10.89 -1.68 7.04
N GLY A 38 9.66 -1.83 7.55
CA GLY A 38 8.50 -2.15 6.74
C GLY A 38 8.23 -1.10 5.67
N LEU A 39 8.28 0.18 6.02
CA LEU A 39 8.14 1.28 5.06
C LEU A 39 9.25 1.25 4.00
N ALA A 40 10.50 0.98 4.38
CA ALA A 40 11.60 0.86 3.43
C ALA A 40 11.37 -0.27 2.41
N ILE A 41 10.93 -1.45 2.87
CA ILE A 41 10.61 -2.59 1.99
C ILE A 41 9.46 -2.23 1.03
N ILE A 42 8.39 -1.63 1.56
CA ILE A 42 7.24 -1.20 0.76
C ILE A 42 7.68 -0.20 -0.32
N SER A 43 8.53 0.77 0.02
CA SER A 43 9.08 1.74 -0.95
C SER A 43 9.87 1.06 -2.08
N ILE A 44 10.67 0.04 -1.77
CA ILE A 44 11.40 -0.73 -2.77
C ILE A 44 10.43 -1.49 -3.69
N LEU A 45 9.42 -2.15 -3.13
CA LEU A 45 8.40 -2.87 -3.90
C LEU A 45 7.57 -1.94 -4.80
N PHE A 46 7.32 -0.71 -4.35
CA PHE A 46 6.69 0.32 -5.18
C PHE A 46 7.52 0.63 -6.42
N VAL A 47 8.83 0.84 -6.26
CA VAL A 47 9.74 1.10 -7.39
C VAL A 47 9.77 -0.08 -8.36
N ILE A 48 9.87 -1.30 -7.83
CA ILE A 48 9.84 -2.53 -8.65
C ILE A 48 8.54 -2.63 -9.46
N SER A 49 7.39 -2.40 -8.81
CA SER A 49 6.08 -2.43 -9.47
C SER A 49 6.00 -1.42 -10.62
N ILE A 50 6.47 -0.19 -10.41
CA ILE A 50 6.51 0.84 -11.46
C ILE A 50 7.36 0.37 -12.64
N VAL A 51 8.55 -0.20 -12.38
CA VAL A 51 9.45 -0.69 -13.44
C VAL A 51 8.80 -1.82 -14.25
N ILE A 52 8.15 -2.78 -13.58
CA ILE A 52 7.45 -3.89 -14.24
C ILE A 52 6.33 -3.36 -15.12
N ILE A 53 5.44 -2.52 -14.58
CA ILE A 53 4.32 -1.94 -15.34
C ILE A 53 4.84 -1.13 -16.52
N SER A 54 5.88 -0.32 -16.33
CA SER A 54 6.50 0.43 -17.42
C SER A 54 7.00 -0.47 -18.54
N ASN A 55 7.62 -1.60 -18.21
CA ASN A 55 8.13 -2.56 -19.19
C ASN A 55 6.98 -3.27 -19.92
N THR A 56 5.93 -3.66 -19.21
CA THR A 56 4.74 -4.27 -19.82
C THR A 56 4.10 -3.33 -20.84
N ILE A 57 3.89 -2.06 -20.48
CA ILE A 57 3.34 -1.05 -21.40
C ILE A 57 4.27 -0.81 -22.58
N LYS A 58 5.59 -0.80 -22.37
CA LYS A 58 6.56 -0.65 -23.47
C LYS A 58 6.43 -1.77 -24.50
N LEU A 59 6.30 -3.02 -24.03
CA LEU A 59 6.10 -4.17 -24.92
C LEU A 59 4.76 -4.05 -25.67
N GLY A 60 3.69 -3.62 -24.98
CA GLY A 60 2.38 -3.39 -25.60
C GLY A 60 2.40 -2.32 -26.69
N VAL A 61 3.08 -1.19 -26.44
CA VAL A 61 3.28 -0.12 -27.43
C VAL A 61 4.07 -0.63 -28.64
N PHE A 62 5.14 -1.41 -28.41
CA PHE A 62 5.94 -1.96 -29.50
C PHE A 62 5.16 -2.92 -30.40
N ALA A 63 4.28 -3.74 -29.81
CA ALA A 63 3.39 -4.64 -30.55
C ALA A 63 2.39 -3.87 -31.41
N ARG A 64 1.88 -2.72 -30.92
CA ARG A 64 0.90 -1.88 -31.63
C ARG A 64 1.51 -0.73 -32.44
N ARG A 65 2.83 -0.73 -32.67
CA ARG A 65 3.54 0.38 -33.35
C ARG A 65 2.96 0.77 -34.71
N ARG A 66 2.44 -0.20 -35.48
CA ARG A 66 1.88 0.04 -36.82
C ARG A 66 0.59 0.83 -36.74
N GLU A 67 -0.30 0.47 -35.81
CA GLU A 67 -1.55 1.17 -35.56
C GLU A 67 -1.29 2.60 -35.06
N ILE A 68 -0.32 2.77 -34.16
CA ILE A 68 0.11 4.09 -33.68
C ILE A 68 0.59 4.98 -34.83
N ASN A 69 1.38 4.43 -35.75
CA ASN A 69 1.84 5.19 -36.92
C ASN A 69 0.68 5.59 -37.84
N ILE A 70 -0.29 4.70 -38.07
CA ILE A 70 -1.50 5.01 -38.85
C ILE A 70 -2.29 6.14 -38.17
N MET A 71 -2.48 6.08 -36.86
CA MET A 71 -3.17 7.14 -36.09
C MET A 71 -2.45 8.48 -36.22
N LYS A 72 -1.11 8.50 -36.19
CA LYS A 72 -0.32 9.72 -36.40
C LYS A 72 -0.51 10.31 -37.81
N TYR A 73 -0.60 9.48 -38.85
CA TYR A 73 -0.84 9.96 -40.23
C TYR A 73 -2.24 10.58 -40.43
N ILE A 74 -3.21 10.19 -39.62
CA ILE A 74 -4.58 10.72 -39.66
C ILE A 74 -4.70 11.99 -38.79
N GLY A 75 -3.61 12.43 -38.15
CA GLY A 75 -3.58 13.64 -37.31
C GLY A 75 -4.07 13.43 -35.87
N ALA A 76 -4.05 12.19 -35.37
CA ALA A 76 -4.41 11.92 -33.98
C ALA A 76 -3.45 12.64 -33.02
N THR A 77 -4.00 13.23 -31.95
CA THR A 77 -3.20 13.88 -30.91
C THR A 77 -2.41 12.85 -30.11
N ASP A 78 -1.22 13.22 -29.63
CA ASP A 78 -0.43 12.35 -28.76
C ASP A 78 -1.23 11.89 -27.54
N TRP A 79 -2.11 12.74 -27.01
CA TRP A 79 -2.96 12.39 -25.88
C TRP A 79 -3.89 11.21 -26.19
N PHE A 80 -4.53 11.21 -27.37
CA PHE A 80 -5.41 10.12 -27.80
C PHE A 80 -4.67 8.79 -27.91
N ILE A 81 -3.42 8.81 -28.37
CA ILE A 81 -2.57 7.61 -28.48
C ILE A 81 -2.18 7.08 -27.09
N ARG A 82 -2.03 7.96 -26.09
CA ARG A 82 -1.53 7.60 -24.75
C ARG A 82 -2.62 7.09 -23.80
N TRP A 83 -3.85 7.55 -23.95
CA TRP A 83 -4.99 7.16 -23.12
C TRP A 83 -5.21 5.65 -22.95
N PRO A 84 -5.21 4.82 -24.02
CA PRO A 84 -5.46 3.38 -23.87
C PRO A 84 -4.40 2.71 -22.98
N PHE A 85 -3.14 3.12 -23.10
CA PHE A 85 -2.03 2.58 -22.29
C PHE A 85 -2.09 3.04 -20.83
N LEU A 86 -2.57 4.26 -20.57
CA LEU A 86 -2.80 4.75 -19.20
C LEU A 86 -3.89 3.92 -18.51
N ILE A 87 -4.99 3.64 -19.21
CA ILE A 87 -6.08 2.79 -18.72
C ILE A 87 -5.56 1.36 -18.46
N GLU A 88 -4.78 0.79 -19.38
CA GLU A 88 -4.19 -0.54 -19.20
C GLU A 88 -3.32 -0.62 -17.93
N GLY A 89 -2.51 0.41 -17.67
CA GLY A 89 -1.74 0.52 -16.44
C GLY A 89 -2.60 0.61 -15.18
N ILE A 90 -3.63 1.45 -15.18
CA ILE A 90 -4.58 1.58 -14.06
C ILE A 90 -5.29 0.26 -13.79
N VAL A 91 -5.76 -0.43 -14.85
CA VAL A 91 -6.44 -1.73 -14.73
C VAL A 91 -5.51 -2.77 -14.14
N LEU A 92 -4.26 -2.86 -14.59
CA LEU A 92 -3.25 -3.75 -13.99
C LEU A 92 -3.05 -3.46 -12.50
N GLY A 93 -2.96 -2.17 -12.13
CA GLY A 93 -2.86 -1.74 -10.74
C GLY A 93 -4.08 -2.10 -9.89
N LEU A 94 -5.28 -1.90 -10.42
CA LEU A 94 -6.55 -2.25 -9.75
C LEU A 94 -6.71 -3.77 -9.59
N LEU A 95 -6.34 -4.56 -10.59
CA LEU A 95 -6.36 -6.02 -10.49
C LEU A 95 -5.39 -6.51 -9.40
N GLY A 96 -4.19 -5.93 -9.34
CA GLY A 96 -3.24 -6.22 -8.27
C GLY A 96 -3.77 -5.85 -6.88
N ALA A 97 -4.44 -4.70 -6.77
CA ALA A 97 -5.10 -4.28 -5.53
C ALA A 97 -6.21 -5.25 -5.12
N LEU A 98 -7.08 -5.65 -6.05
CA LEU A 98 -8.18 -6.57 -5.81
C LEU A 98 -7.66 -7.95 -5.33
N LEU A 99 -6.62 -8.47 -5.98
CA LEU A 99 -5.97 -9.70 -5.55
C LEU A 99 -5.36 -9.57 -4.15
N SER A 100 -4.69 -8.45 -3.86
CA SER A 100 -4.10 -8.19 -2.55
C SER A 100 -5.14 -8.13 -1.44
N VAL A 101 -6.29 -7.48 -1.69
CA VAL A 101 -7.43 -7.45 -0.75
C VAL A 101 -8.00 -8.85 -0.54
N GLY A 102 -8.16 -9.64 -1.61
CA GLY A 102 -8.65 -11.01 -1.50
C GLY A 102 -7.75 -11.90 -0.63
N VAL A 103 -6.43 -11.82 -0.84
CA VAL A 103 -5.44 -12.54 -0.02
C VAL A 103 -5.47 -12.07 1.43
N LEU A 104 -5.55 -10.76 1.67
CA LEU A 104 -5.65 -10.18 3.01
C LEU A 104 -6.91 -10.65 3.74
N ALA A 105 -8.06 -10.66 3.06
CA ALA A 105 -9.34 -11.10 3.60
C ALA A 105 -9.30 -12.56 4.06
N LEU A 106 -8.73 -13.44 3.22
CA LEU A 106 -8.55 -14.85 3.56
C LEU A 106 -7.62 -15.02 4.76
N MET A 107 -6.42 -14.42 4.72
CA MET A 107 -5.42 -14.52 5.80
C MET A 107 -5.96 -13.98 7.13
N TYR A 108 -6.61 -12.81 7.12
CA TYR A 108 -7.16 -12.21 8.34
C TYR A 108 -8.33 -13.04 8.87
N GLY A 109 -9.22 -13.55 8.00
CA GLY A 109 -10.30 -14.45 8.39
C GLY A 109 -9.79 -15.70 9.12
N TYR A 110 -8.81 -16.40 8.52
CA TYR A 110 -8.18 -17.57 9.16
C TYR A 110 -7.50 -17.23 10.50
N THR A 111 -6.88 -16.05 10.58
CA THR A 111 -6.21 -15.61 11.81
C THR A 111 -7.22 -15.28 12.92
N LEU A 112 -8.34 -14.63 12.58
CA LEU A 112 -9.43 -14.36 13.53
C LEU A 112 -9.97 -15.65 14.15
N ASP A 113 -10.28 -16.65 13.33
CA ASP A 113 -10.81 -17.93 13.79
C ASP A 113 -9.80 -18.67 14.68
N TYR A 114 -8.51 -18.64 14.30
CA TYR A 114 -7.44 -19.25 15.08
C TYR A 114 -7.18 -18.56 16.42
N VAL A 115 -7.26 -17.22 16.47
CA VAL A 115 -7.01 -16.45 17.70
C VAL A 115 -8.21 -16.52 18.63
N ASN A 116 -9.43 -16.34 18.14
CA ASN A 116 -10.65 -16.40 18.95
C ASN A 116 -10.85 -17.77 19.59
N SER A 117 -10.42 -18.86 18.92
CA SER A 117 -10.49 -20.20 19.48
C SER A 117 -9.45 -20.48 20.60
N ARG A 118 -8.42 -19.64 20.75
CA ARG A 118 -7.30 -19.86 21.70
C ARG A 118 -7.12 -18.77 22.75
N LEU A 119 -7.54 -17.53 22.46
CA LEU A 119 -7.26 -16.36 23.28
C LEU A 119 -8.52 -15.49 23.40
N ILE A 120 -9.27 -15.67 24.48
CA ILE A 120 -10.54 -14.94 24.77
C ILE A 120 -10.30 -13.44 25.05
N VAL A 121 -9.05 -13.03 25.28
CA VAL A 121 -8.68 -11.67 25.73
C VAL A 121 -8.52 -10.67 24.58
N PHE A 122 -8.31 -11.12 23.33
CA PHE A 122 -8.11 -10.21 22.20
C PHE A 122 -9.41 -10.00 21.42
N ASN A 123 -10.05 -8.84 21.64
CA ASN A 123 -11.19 -8.42 20.83
C ASN A 123 -10.67 -7.76 19.54
N LEU A 124 -10.43 -8.58 18.51
CA LEU A 124 -9.97 -8.10 17.20
C LEU A 124 -11.11 -7.38 16.47
N LEU A 125 -10.77 -6.37 15.66
CA LEU A 125 -11.77 -5.63 14.88
C LEU A 125 -12.49 -6.55 13.90
N PRO A 126 -13.80 -6.36 13.67
CA PRO A 126 -14.57 -7.11 12.69
C PRO A 126 -13.90 -7.09 11.32
N LEU A 127 -13.87 -8.24 10.66
CA LEU A 127 -13.32 -8.43 9.31
C LEU A 127 -13.85 -7.39 8.31
N SER A 128 -15.14 -7.04 8.41
CA SER A 128 -15.81 -6.10 7.49
C SER A 128 -15.19 -4.71 7.49
N ASP A 129 -14.86 -4.18 8.66
CA ASP A 129 -14.38 -2.80 8.81
C ASP A 129 -12.93 -2.71 8.34
N VAL A 130 -12.12 -3.71 8.70
CA VAL A 130 -10.72 -3.81 8.28
C VAL A 130 -10.60 -3.95 6.77
N ILE A 131 -11.40 -4.84 6.15
CA ILE A 131 -11.33 -5.07 4.69
C ILE A 131 -11.77 -3.81 3.95
N LYS A 132 -12.83 -3.14 4.37
CA LYS A 132 -13.38 -1.99 3.64
C LYS A 132 -12.37 -0.84 3.54
N ASP A 133 -11.73 -0.50 4.66
CA ASP A 133 -10.73 0.56 4.70
C ASP A 133 -9.48 0.17 3.91
N MET A 134 -8.97 -1.06 4.10
CA MET A 134 -7.80 -1.54 3.38
C MET A 134 -8.05 -1.66 1.87
N ALA A 135 -9.26 -2.05 1.46
CA ALA A 135 -9.62 -2.11 0.05
C ALA A 135 -9.59 -0.74 -0.61
N LEU A 136 -10.07 0.30 0.08
CA LEU A 136 -10.00 1.67 -0.43
C LEU A 136 -8.54 2.13 -0.59
N TYR A 137 -7.69 1.90 0.42
CA TYR A 137 -6.27 2.26 0.34
C TYR A 137 -5.54 1.51 -0.77
N PHE A 138 -5.77 0.20 -0.92
CA PHE A 138 -5.15 -0.61 -1.97
C PHE A 138 -5.64 -0.21 -3.35
N ALA A 139 -6.94 0.07 -3.53
CA ALA A 139 -7.46 0.55 -4.80
C ALA A 139 -6.85 1.90 -5.21
N LEU A 140 -6.77 2.84 -4.27
CA LEU A 140 -6.14 4.14 -4.50
C LEU A 140 -4.66 4.00 -4.84
N LEU A 141 -3.89 3.28 -4.02
CA LEU A 141 -2.45 3.10 -4.24
C LEU A 141 -2.18 2.30 -5.51
N GLY A 142 -2.89 1.19 -5.73
CA GLY A 142 -2.74 0.35 -6.92
C GLY A 142 -3.02 1.11 -8.21
N SER A 143 -4.13 1.88 -8.26
CA SER A 143 -4.46 2.75 -9.38
C SER A 143 -3.37 3.81 -9.62
N LEU A 144 -2.88 4.44 -8.55
CA LEU A 144 -1.88 5.49 -8.62
C LEU A 144 -0.53 4.95 -9.12
N ILE A 145 -0.10 3.77 -8.65
CA ILE A 145 1.09 3.07 -9.18
C ILE A 145 0.89 2.74 -10.67
N GLY A 146 -0.27 2.20 -11.04
CA GLY A 146 -0.60 1.84 -12.42
C GLY A 146 -0.56 3.03 -13.37
N ALA A 147 -1.13 4.16 -12.94
CA ALA A 147 -1.11 5.42 -13.67
C ALA A 147 0.30 5.99 -13.81
N ILE A 148 1.09 6.01 -12.73
CA ILE A 148 2.47 6.51 -12.76
C ILE A 148 3.35 5.60 -13.63
N GLY A 149 3.27 4.28 -13.43
CA GLY A 149 4.09 3.30 -14.15
C GLY A 149 3.82 3.29 -15.66
N SER A 150 2.56 3.40 -16.07
CA SER A 150 2.20 3.52 -17.49
C SER A 150 2.56 4.89 -18.07
N GLY A 151 2.24 5.98 -17.36
CA GLY A 151 2.53 7.35 -17.79
C GLY A 151 4.02 7.64 -17.98
N LEU A 152 4.88 7.14 -17.09
CA LEU A 152 6.34 7.29 -17.19
C LEU A 152 6.89 6.56 -18.42
N SER A 153 6.39 5.37 -18.74
CA SER A 153 6.87 4.58 -19.89
C SER A 153 6.61 5.30 -21.22
N ILE A 154 5.41 5.84 -21.34
CA ILE A 154 4.93 6.54 -22.53
C ILE A 154 5.71 7.85 -22.78
N LYS A 155 5.89 8.67 -21.72
CA LYS A 155 6.60 9.97 -21.84
C LYS A 155 8.05 9.79 -22.30
N ARG A 156 8.67 8.66 -21.94
CA ARG A 156 10.06 8.35 -22.27
C ARG A 156 10.25 7.80 -23.69
N PHE A 157 9.19 7.29 -24.33
CA PHE A 157 9.30 6.58 -25.62
C PHE A 157 8.62 7.31 -26.80
N LEU A 158 7.63 8.18 -26.55
CA LEU A 158 7.00 8.97 -27.63
C LEU A 158 7.71 10.29 -27.95
N ASN A 159 8.73 10.68 -27.18
CA ASN A 159 9.57 11.85 -27.45
C ASN A 159 10.85 11.48 -28.24
N VAL A 160 10.81 10.40 -29.02
CA VAL A 160 11.80 10.05 -30.06
C VAL A 160 11.06 9.83 -31.36
#